data_AF-D7GX19-F1
#
_entry.id   AF-D7GX19-F1
#
_cell.length_a   1.000
_cell.length_b   1.000
_cell.length_c   1.000
_cell.angle_alpha   90.00
_cell.angle_beta   90.00
_cell.angle_gamma   90.00
#
_symmetry.space_group_name_H-M   'P 1'
#
loop_
_entity.id
_entity.type
_entity.pdbx_description
1 polymer ?
#
loop_
_entity_poly.entity_id
_entity_poly.type
_entity_poly.pdbx_seq_one_letter_code
_entity_poly.pdbx_strand_id
1 'polypeptide(L)'
;MIAYLMGVACHFSLDNRVHAYVNAEEKRTGITHAEIETELERRLLEREHMRPLHSNLTCHLKITAQTVRASSRLFDEDPIKVAKAIMSFRTMNRLFINSSERTKRLCCFLLRFTGSYGVIHGMFMRKQPTPGCEAITDHLENEFNEAVPKGAELLSDLLTYLRGKGPMPEIFQGNFNGE
;
A
#
# COMPACT_ATOMS: atom_id res chain seq x y z
N MET A 1 -7.92 4.28 18.12
CA MET A 1 -6.70 3.45 18.22
C MET A 1 -6.95 2.09 17.60
N ILE A 2 -7.87 1.29 18.15
CA ILE A 2 -8.16 -0.07 17.65
C ILE A 2 -8.45 -0.08 16.14
N ALA A 3 -9.32 0.79 15.62
CA ALA A 3 -9.60 0.84 14.17
C ALA A 3 -8.36 1.10 13.29
N TYR A 4 -7.41 1.92 13.75
CA TYR A 4 -6.17 2.19 13.01
C TYR A 4 -5.26 0.96 13.03
N LEU A 5 -5.10 0.34 14.20
CA LEU A 5 -4.34 -0.90 14.35
C LEU A 5 -4.93 -2.04 13.51
N MET A 6 -6.27 -2.16 13.46
CA MET A 6 -6.95 -3.14 12.62
C MET A 6 -6.71 -2.87 11.12
N GLY A 7 -6.71 -1.60 10.70
CA GLY A 7 -6.33 -1.25 9.33
C GLY A 7 -4.89 -1.66 9.00
N VAL A 8 -3.94 -1.38 9.89
CA VAL A 8 -2.54 -1.78 9.71
C VAL A 8 -2.37 -3.31 9.71
N ALA A 9 -3.04 -4.03 10.62
CA ALA A 9 -3.00 -5.48 10.67
C ALA A 9 -3.62 -6.13 9.42
N CYS A 10 -4.69 -5.54 8.89
CA CYS A 10 -5.30 -5.99 7.64
C CYS A 10 -4.35 -5.82 6.45
N HIS A 11 -3.64 -4.69 6.39
CA HIS A 11 -2.64 -4.44 5.36
C HIS A 11 -1.45 -5.39 5.49
N PHE A 12 -0.92 -5.53 6.72
CA PHE A 12 0.16 -6.45 7.05
C PHE A 12 -0.14 -7.90 6.65
N SER A 13 -1.39 -8.35 6.81
CA SER A 13 -1.82 -9.69 6.39
C SER A 13 -1.60 -9.96 4.90
N LEU A 14 -1.76 -8.93 4.06
CA LEU A 14 -1.52 -9.05 2.63
C LEU A 14 -0.02 -8.93 2.34
N ASP A 15 0.62 -7.89 2.87
CA ASP A 15 2.03 -7.58 2.60
C ASP A 15 2.95 -8.74 2.99
N ASN A 16 2.77 -9.29 4.20
CA ASN A 16 3.52 -10.45 4.68
C ASN A 16 3.37 -11.68 3.76
N ARG A 17 2.23 -11.83 3.08
CA ARG A 17 1.96 -12.94 2.18
C ARG A 17 2.60 -12.74 0.80
N VAL A 18 2.59 -11.52 0.28
CA VAL A 18 2.93 -11.26 -1.13
C VAL A 18 4.30 -10.63 -1.36
N HIS A 19 4.89 -9.97 -0.37
CA HIS A 19 6.14 -9.22 -0.59
C HIS A 19 7.33 -10.11 -0.97
N ALA A 20 7.41 -11.35 -0.46
CA ALA A 20 8.44 -12.29 -0.90
C ALA A 20 8.36 -12.55 -2.43
N TYR A 21 7.14 -12.70 -2.96
CA TYR A 21 6.89 -12.86 -4.38
C TYR A 21 7.18 -11.57 -5.16
N VAL A 22 6.65 -10.42 -4.72
CA VAL A 22 6.90 -9.12 -5.38
C VAL A 22 8.39 -8.82 -5.46
N ASN A 23 9.15 -9.05 -4.39
CA ASN A 23 10.59 -8.84 -4.34
C ASN A 23 11.36 -9.79 -5.28
N ALA A 24 10.89 -11.02 -5.46
CA ALA A 24 11.46 -11.97 -6.41
C ALA A 24 11.18 -11.54 -7.86
N GLU A 25 9.95 -11.09 -8.12
CA GLU A 25 9.50 -10.65 -9.45
C GLU A 25 10.16 -9.34 -9.89
N GLU A 26 10.39 -8.40 -8.96
CA GLU A 26 11.17 -7.19 -9.23
C GLU A 26 12.59 -7.53 -9.71
N LYS A 27 13.26 -8.46 -9.01
CA LYS A 27 14.61 -8.93 -9.38
C LYS A 27 14.60 -9.68 -10.72
N ARG A 28 13.55 -10.46 -11.00
CA ARG A 28 13.43 -11.30 -12.19
C ARG A 28 13.11 -10.51 -13.46
N THR A 29 12.22 -9.53 -13.35
CA THR A 29 11.65 -8.83 -14.52
C THR A 29 12.18 -7.42 -14.71
N GLY A 30 12.73 -6.81 -13.66
CA GLY A 30 13.09 -5.39 -13.63
C GLY A 30 11.89 -4.44 -13.56
N ILE A 31 10.66 -4.95 -13.45
CA ILE A 31 9.47 -4.17 -13.13
C ILE A 31 9.58 -3.80 -11.66
N THR A 32 9.51 -2.51 -11.34
CA THR A 32 9.74 -2.06 -9.96
C THR A 32 8.64 -2.54 -9.02
N HIS A 33 8.96 -2.72 -7.73
CA HIS A 33 8.00 -3.11 -6.69
C HIS A 33 6.73 -2.26 -6.75
N ALA A 34 6.89 -0.93 -6.81
CA ALA A 34 5.75 -0.01 -6.86
C ALA A 34 4.95 -0.12 -8.18
N GLU A 35 5.56 -0.47 -9.32
CA GLU A 35 4.82 -0.74 -10.57
C GLU A 35 3.93 -1.98 -10.44
N ILE A 36 4.45 -3.02 -9.77
CA ILE A 36 3.71 -4.27 -9.52
C ILE A 36 2.49 -3.99 -8.64
N GLU A 37 2.67 -3.30 -7.52
CA GLU A 37 1.58 -2.93 -6.61
C GLU A 37 0.54 -2.04 -7.30
N THR A 38 1.00 -1.03 -8.04
CA THR A 38 0.12 -0.08 -8.72
C THR A 38 -0.64 -0.73 -9.88
N GLU A 39 -0.05 -1.73 -10.55
CA GLU A 39 -0.75 -2.51 -11.57
C GLU A 39 -1.88 -3.36 -10.97
N LEU A 40 -1.64 -3.98 -9.80
CA LEU A 40 -2.70 -4.66 -9.05
C LEU A 40 -3.81 -3.68 -8.68
N GLU A 41 -3.46 -2.50 -8.15
CA GLU A 41 -4.44 -1.48 -7.79
C GLU A 41 -5.26 -1.01 -9.00
N ARG A 42 -4.60 -0.78 -10.16
CA ARG A 42 -5.27 -0.43 -11.42
C ARG A 42 -6.29 -1.50 -11.82
N ARG A 43 -5.91 -2.77 -11.74
CA ARG A 43 -6.76 -3.89 -12.12
C ARG A 43 -7.98 -4.03 -11.20
N LEU A 44 -7.78 -3.91 -9.88
CA LEU A 44 -8.88 -3.96 -8.90
C LEU A 44 -9.88 -2.81 -9.15
N LEU A 45 -9.39 -1.60 -9.43
CA LEU A 45 -10.28 -0.47 -9.77
C LEU A 45 -11.09 -0.74 -11.05
N GLU A 46 -10.49 -1.35 -12.07
CA GLU A 46 -11.22 -1.70 -13.31
C GLU A 46 -12.28 -2.76 -13.08
N ARG A 47 -12.00 -3.77 -12.25
CA ARG A 47 -12.98 -4.80 -11.87
C ARG A 47 -14.18 -4.22 -11.12
N GLU A 48 -13.94 -3.20 -10.29
CA GLU A 48 -14.97 -2.45 -9.58
C GLU A 48 -15.64 -1.34 -10.43
N HIS A 49 -15.43 -1.34 -11.75
CA HIS A 49 -15.96 -0.34 -12.68
C HIS A 49 -15.59 1.12 -12.32
N MET A 50 -14.49 1.31 -11.59
CA MET A 50 -13.94 2.62 -11.28
C MET A 50 -12.99 3.08 -12.38
N ARG A 51 -12.62 4.37 -12.37
CA ARG A 51 -11.70 4.96 -13.35
C ARG A 51 -10.31 5.07 -12.71
N PRO A 52 -9.33 4.19 -13.05
CA PRO A 52 -8.07 4.09 -12.33
C PRO A 52 -7.35 5.43 -12.15
N LEU A 53 -7.28 6.23 -13.23
CA LEU A 53 -6.62 7.54 -13.22
C LEU A 53 -7.37 8.67 -12.51
N HIS A 54 -8.62 8.46 -12.11
CA HIS A 54 -9.49 9.49 -11.52
C HIS A 54 -9.97 9.10 -10.11
N SER A 55 -9.73 7.86 -9.69
CA SER A 55 -10.08 7.37 -8.36
C SER A 55 -9.19 8.02 -7.30
N ASN A 56 -9.80 8.55 -6.24
CA ASN A 56 -9.05 9.05 -5.09
C ASN A 56 -8.74 7.93 -4.10
N LEU A 57 -7.58 7.32 -4.29
CA LEU A 57 -7.10 6.18 -3.50
C LEU A 57 -6.75 6.58 -2.06
N THR A 58 -6.46 7.86 -1.81
CA THR A 58 -6.09 8.37 -0.48
C THR A 58 -7.27 8.94 0.31
N CYS A 59 -8.51 8.78 -0.15
CA CYS A 59 -9.68 9.37 0.49
C CYS A 59 -9.88 8.90 1.94
N HIS A 60 -9.45 7.67 2.25
CA HIS A 60 -9.51 7.06 3.57
C HIS A 60 -8.44 7.58 4.54
N LEU A 61 -7.32 8.14 4.05
CA LEU A 61 -6.20 8.61 4.86
C LEU A 61 -6.47 9.99 5.49
N LYS A 62 -7.36 10.08 6.48
CA LYS A 62 -7.69 11.37 7.11
C LYS A 62 -6.57 11.85 8.04
N ILE A 63 -6.07 13.08 7.83
CA ILE A 63 -5.13 13.75 8.74
C ILE A 63 -5.92 14.33 9.91
N THR A 64 -6.36 13.46 10.82
CA THR A 64 -6.99 13.88 12.08
C THR A 64 -6.01 13.76 13.23
N ALA A 65 -6.24 14.51 14.30
CA ALA A 65 -5.46 14.34 15.54
C ALA A 65 -5.51 12.89 16.06
N GLN A 66 -6.61 12.18 15.83
CA GLN A 66 -6.76 10.77 16.21
C GLN A 66 -5.90 9.85 15.35
N THR A 67 -5.87 10.04 14.03
CA THR A 67 -5.04 9.25 13.11
C THR A 67 -3.55 9.48 13.39
N VAL A 68 -3.14 10.75 13.54
CA VAL A 68 -1.75 11.11 13.81
C VAL A 68 -1.30 10.52 15.15
N ARG A 69 -2.11 10.66 16.20
CA ARG A 69 -1.81 10.07 17.52
C ARG A 69 -1.77 8.54 17.47
N ALA A 70 -2.66 7.91 16.69
CA ALA A 70 -2.69 6.46 16.56
C ALA A 70 -1.44 5.93 15.85
N SER A 71 -1.08 6.54 14.72
CA SER A 71 0.10 6.20 13.93
C SER A 71 1.40 6.48 14.69
N SER A 72 1.53 7.66 15.31
CA SER A 72 2.70 8.04 16.11
C SER A 72 2.98 7.05 17.24
N ARG A 73 1.93 6.60 17.95
CA ARG A 73 2.09 5.60 19.02
C ARG A 73 2.40 4.20 18.50
N LEU A 74 1.87 3.83 17.33
CA LEU A 74 2.09 2.51 16.76
C LEU A 74 3.52 2.35 16.22
N PHE A 75 4.04 3.38 15.56
CA PHE A 75 5.35 3.37 14.92
C PHE A 75 6.46 4.03 15.76
N ASP A 76 6.14 4.45 16.99
CA ASP A 76 7.03 5.20 17.88
C ASP A 76 7.73 6.37 17.19
N GLU A 77 6.95 7.19 16.47
CA GLU A 77 7.47 8.28 15.65
C GLU A 77 6.85 9.63 16.01
N ASP A 78 7.59 10.70 15.76
CA ASP A 78 7.16 12.06 16.06
C ASP A 78 5.82 12.42 15.35
N PRO A 79 4.79 12.91 16.07
CA PRO A 79 3.50 13.28 15.48
C PRO A 79 3.57 14.27 14.31
N ILE A 80 4.53 15.21 14.33
CA ILE A 80 4.76 16.18 13.26
C ILE A 80 5.29 15.46 12.02
N LYS A 81 6.22 14.51 12.18
CA LYS A 81 6.71 13.71 11.04
C LYS A 81 5.61 12.85 10.46
N VAL A 82 4.80 12.19 11.29
CA VAL A 82 3.63 11.41 10.84
C VAL A 82 2.65 12.28 10.07
N ALA A 83 2.30 13.46 10.59
CA ALA A 83 1.39 14.39 9.92
C ALA A 83 1.95 14.85 8.57
N LYS A 84 3.26 15.16 8.51
CA LYS A 84 3.95 15.51 7.26
C LYS A 84 3.95 14.34 6.27
N ALA A 85 4.19 13.11 6.71
CA ALA A 85 4.18 11.94 5.85
C ALA A 85 2.81 11.73 5.19
N ILE A 86 1.73 11.74 5.99
CA ILE A 86 0.37 11.60 5.46
C ILE A 86 0.02 12.76 4.52
N MET A 87 0.40 14.00 4.87
CA MET A 87 0.18 15.18 4.03
C MET A 87 0.91 15.08 2.69
N SER A 88 2.19 14.71 2.71
CA SER A 88 3.01 14.54 1.50
C SER A 88 2.43 13.44 0.61
N PHE A 89 2.07 12.29 1.19
CA PHE A 89 1.49 11.18 0.45
C PHE A 89 0.16 11.56 -0.23
N ARG A 90 -0.74 12.25 0.49
CA ARG A 90 -2.00 12.75 -0.09
C ARG A 90 -1.77 13.81 -1.16
N THR A 91 -0.83 14.72 -0.93
CA THR A 91 -0.54 15.81 -1.88
C THR A 91 0.01 15.24 -3.17
N MET A 92 0.94 14.28 -3.07
CA MET A 92 1.53 13.57 -4.20
C MET A 92 0.47 12.80 -4.98
N ASN A 93 -0.35 11.97 -4.31
CA ASN A 93 -1.45 11.25 -4.95
C ASN A 93 -2.44 12.19 -5.64
N ARG A 94 -2.89 13.26 -4.96
CA ARG A 94 -3.83 14.23 -5.54
C ARG A 94 -3.22 14.96 -6.74
N LEU A 95 -1.96 15.36 -6.64
CA LEU A 95 -1.24 15.96 -7.75
C LEU A 95 -1.23 15.01 -8.94
N PHE A 96 -0.90 13.73 -8.71
CA PHE A 96 -0.82 12.74 -9.78
C PHE A 96 -2.17 12.41 -10.43
N ILE A 97 -3.24 12.25 -9.65
CA ILE A 97 -4.60 12.01 -10.17
C ILE A 97 -5.05 13.18 -11.07
N ASN A 98 -4.80 14.42 -10.65
CA ASN A 98 -5.36 15.60 -11.31
C ASN A 98 -4.46 16.24 -12.38
N SER A 99 -3.27 15.69 -12.64
CA SER A 99 -2.27 16.36 -13.47
C SER A 99 -2.03 15.69 -14.82
N SER A 100 -1.62 16.50 -15.79
CA SER A 100 -1.27 16.05 -17.14
C SER A 100 -0.03 15.16 -17.13
N GLU A 101 0.13 14.31 -18.15
CA GLU A 101 1.31 13.45 -18.33
C GLU A 101 2.64 14.24 -18.31
N ARG A 102 2.63 15.51 -18.74
CA ARG A 102 3.80 16.39 -18.68
C ARG A 102 4.16 16.79 -17.25
N THR A 103 3.15 17.11 -16.44
CA THR A 103 3.31 17.45 -15.02
C THR A 103 3.82 16.24 -14.22
N LYS A 104 3.26 15.05 -14.48
CA LYS A 104 3.73 13.80 -13.89
C LYS A 104 5.20 13.55 -14.23
N ARG A 105 5.59 13.67 -15.51
CA ARG A 105 6.99 13.52 -15.96
C ARG A 105 7.93 14.54 -15.31
N LEU A 106 7.48 15.79 -15.14
CA LEU A 106 8.27 16.82 -14.48
C LEU A 106 8.49 16.49 -12.99
N CYS A 107 7.45 16.05 -12.28
CA CYS A 107 7.57 15.58 -10.91
C CYS A 107 8.52 14.35 -10.82
N CYS A 108 8.39 13.38 -11.72
CA CYS A 108 9.33 12.25 -11.81
C CYS A 108 10.77 12.74 -11.97
N PHE A 109 10.99 13.70 -12.87
CA PHE A 109 12.30 14.24 -13.16
C PHE A 109 12.91 14.93 -11.94
N LEU A 110 12.13 15.75 -11.22
CA LEU A 110 12.58 16.40 -9.98
C LEU A 110 12.89 15.37 -8.88
N LEU A 111 12.08 14.32 -8.75
CA LEU A 111 12.30 13.24 -7.79
C LEU A 111 13.47 12.32 -8.18
N ARG A 112 13.88 12.31 -9.45
CA ARG A 112 15.10 11.63 -9.88
C ARG A 112 16.35 12.23 -9.25
N PHE A 113 16.34 13.53 -8.98
CA PHE A 113 17.43 14.20 -8.25
C PHE A 113 17.45 13.86 -6.75
N THR A 114 16.35 13.33 -6.19
CA THR A 114 16.29 12.94 -4.77
C THR A 114 16.63 11.46 -4.53
N GLY A 115 16.97 10.69 -5.59
CA GLY A 115 17.28 9.26 -5.48
C GLY A 115 16.06 8.35 -5.27
N SER A 116 14.85 8.91 -5.18
CA SER A 116 13.60 8.16 -4.91
C SER A 116 12.86 7.75 -6.19
N TYR A 117 13.53 7.77 -7.34
CA TYR A 117 12.91 7.64 -8.65
C TYR A 117 12.20 6.30 -8.86
N GLY A 118 12.83 5.18 -8.50
CA GLY A 118 12.23 3.84 -8.71
C GLY A 118 10.95 3.65 -7.90
N VAL A 119 10.98 4.05 -6.63
CA VAL A 119 9.83 3.97 -5.72
C VAL A 119 8.68 4.84 -6.20
N ILE A 120 8.95 6.09 -6.58
CA ILE A 120 7.86 7.03 -6.94
C ILE A 120 7.43 6.85 -8.40
N HIS A 121 8.30 6.39 -9.30
CA HIS A 121 7.91 6.09 -10.67
C HIS A 121 6.95 4.90 -10.74
N GLY A 122 7.15 3.89 -9.90
CA GLY A 122 6.22 2.78 -9.88
C GLY A 122 4.85 3.10 -9.32
N MET A 123 4.74 4.12 -8.47
CA MET A 123 3.45 4.64 -7.99
C MET A 123 2.60 5.30 -9.10
N PHE A 124 3.11 5.44 -10.34
CA PHE A 124 2.32 5.98 -11.44
C PHE A 124 1.39 4.93 -12.02
N MET A 125 0.12 5.05 -11.66
CA MET A 125 -0.93 4.26 -12.28
C MET A 125 -1.00 4.56 -13.78
N ARG A 126 -0.77 3.52 -14.58
CA ARG A 126 -0.79 3.60 -16.03
C ARG A 126 -2.24 3.53 -16.53
N LYS A 127 -2.49 4.15 -17.69
CA LYS A 127 -3.79 4.05 -18.37
C LYS A 127 -4.04 2.63 -18.91
N GLN A 128 -2.97 2.00 -19.38
CA GLN A 128 -2.99 0.67 -19.96
C GLN A 128 -2.22 -0.28 -19.04
N PRO A 129 -2.52 -1.59 -19.08
CA PRO A 129 -1.79 -2.59 -18.33
C PRO A 129 -0.28 -2.49 -18.55
N THR A 130 0.49 -2.68 -17.49
CA THR A 130 1.95 -2.71 -17.55
C THR A 130 2.42 -3.91 -18.37
N PRO A 131 3.12 -3.71 -19.51
CA PRO A 131 3.56 -4.81 -20.36
C PRO A 131 4.43 -5.81 -19.59
N GLY A 132 4.12 -7.11 -19.70
CA GLY A 132 4.84 -8.17 -19.00
C GLY A 132 4.45 -8.37 -17.53
N CYS A 133 3.52 -7.57 -16.98
CA CYS A 133 3.04 -7.68 -15.60
C CYS A 133 1.79 -8.55 -15.45
N GLU A 134 1.22 -9.06 -16.55
CA GLU A 134 -0.08 -9.76 -16.54
C GLU A 134 -0.09 -10.97 -15.60
N ALA A 135 0.86 -11.90 -15.76
CA ALA A 135 0.98 -13.09 -14.91
C ALA A 135 1.29 -12.76 -13.45
N ILE A 136 2.10 -11.72 -13.20
CA ILE A 136 2.40 -11.22 -11.85
C ILE A 136 1.11 -10.74 -11.19
N THR A 137 0.35 -9.93 -11.92
CA THR A 137 -0.88 -9.33 -11.42
C THR A 137 -1.99 -10.38 -11.24
N ASP A 138 -2.04 -11.42 -12.10
CA ASP A 138 -2.98 -12.54 -11.95
C ASP A 138 -2.71 -13.30 -10.66
N HIS A 139 -1.44 -13.58 -10.38
CA HIS A 139 -1.03 -14.23 -9.14
C HIS A 139 -1.38 -13.37 -7.93
N LEU A 140 -0.98 -12.09 -7.94
CA LEU A 140 -1.24 -11.18 -6.83
C LEU A 140 -2.73 -10.96 -6.55
N GLU A 141 -3.56 -10.96 -7.58
CA GLU A 141 -5.00 -10.85 -7.42
C GLU A 141 -5.61 -12.11 -6.77
N ASN A 142 -5.11 -13.30 -7.12
CA ASN A 142 -5.51 -14.53 -6.44
C ASN A 142 -5.06 -14.51 -4.98
N GLU A 143 -3.81 -14.12 -4.72
CA GLU A 143 -3.27 -13.97 -3.37
C GLU A 143 -4.06 -12.95 -2.53
N PHE A 144 -4.47 -11.83 -3.14
CA PHE A 144 -5.35 -10.84 -2.51
C PHE A 144 -6.68 -11.46 -2.11
N ASN A 145 -7.36 -12.16 -3.02
CA ASN A 145 -8.65 -12.79 -2.74
C ASN A 145 -8.54 -13.88 -1.64
N GLU A 146 -7.45 -14.64 -1.61
CA GLU A 146 -7.18 -15.62 -0.54
C GLU A 146 -6.81 -14.96 0.79
N ALA A 147 -6.20 -13.78 0.75
CA ALA A 147 -5.84 -13.03 1.95
C ALA A 147 -7.05 -12.40 2.64
N VAL A 148 -8.15 -12.12 1.94
CA VAL A 148 -9.36 -11.52 2.53
C VAL A 148 -9.90 -12.30 3.73
N PRO A 149 -10.23 -13.61 3.64
CA PRO A 149 -10.74 -14.36 4.79
C PRO A 149 -9.69 -14.50 5.90
N LYS A 150 -8.41 -14.72 5.53
CA LYS A 150 -7.30 -14.84 6.50
C LYS A 150 -7.07 -13.53 7.26
N GLY A 151 -7.21 -12.40 6.58
CA GLY A 151 -7.17 -11.08 7.18
C GLY A 151 -8.29 -10.92 8.20
N ALA A 152 -9.52 -11.31 7.87
CA ALA A 152 -10.64 -11.26 8.81
C ALA A 152 -10.41 -12.12 10.06
N GLU A 153 -9.86 -13.33 9.89
CA GLU A 153 -9.46 -14.21 11.01
C GLU A 153 -8.38 -13.56 11.87
N LEU A 154 -7.32 -13.04 11.26
CA LEU A 154 -6.24 -12.33 11.95
C LEU A 154 -6.76 -11.14 12.77
N LEU A 155 -7.70 -10.36 12.22
CA LEU A 155 -8.30 -9.22 12.93
C LEU A 155 -9.14 -9.68 14.13
N SER A 156 -9.83 -10.82 14.01
CA SER A 156 -10.58 -11.44 15.11
C SER A 156 -9.64 -11.91 16.23
N ASP A 157 -8.54 -12.56 15.87
CA ASP A 157 -7.54 -13.05 16.83
C ASP A 157 -6.81 -11.90 17.50
N LEU A 158 -6.44 -10.86 16.73
CA LEU A 158 -5.88 -9.63 17.28
C LEU A 158 -6.85 -8.95 18.26
N LEU A 159 -8.14 -8.88 17.94
CA LEU A 159 -9.14 -8.33 18.85
C LEU A 159 -9.27 -9.17 20.14
N THR A 160 -9.15 -10.50 20.03
CA THR A 160 -9.16 -11.42 21.16
C THR A 160 -7.94 -11.22 22.07
N TYR A 161 -6.75 -11.09 21.47
CA TYR A 161 -5.51 -10.74 22.17
C TYR A 161 -5.62 -9.40 22.89
N LEU A 162 -6.09 -8.34 22.21
CA LEU A 162 -6.27 -7.01 22.80
C LEU A 162 -7.28 -6.98 23.96
N ARG A 163 -8.17 -7.98 24.05
CA ARG A 163 -9.10 -8.18 25.17
C ARG A 163 -8.50 -9.00 26.31
N GLY A 164 -7.26 -9.47 26.19
CA GLY A 164 -6.59 -10.34 27.16
C GLY A 164 -7.12 -11.77 27.18
N LYS A 165 -7.72 -12.23 26.07
CA LYS A 165 -8.43 -13.51 25.98
C LYS A 165 -7.75 -14.55 25.09
N GLY A 166 -6.53 -14.29 24.61
CA GLY A 166 -5.79 -15.19 23.75
C GLY A 166 -4.34 -14.75 23.57
N PRO A 167 -3.50 -15.58 22.93
CA PRO A 167 -2.13 -15.23 22.60
C PRO A 167 -2.08 -14.20 21.46
N MET A 168 -0.92 -13.56 21.29
CA MET A 168 -0.66 -12.72 20.13
C MET A 168 -0.58 -13.60 18.87
N PRO A 169 -1.24 -13.23 17.76
CA PRO A 169 -1.15 -14.00 16.51
C PRO A 169 0.30 -14.16 16.04
N GLU A 170 0.69 -15.38 15.66
CA GLU A 170 2.08 -15.72 15.32
C GLU A 170 2.61 -14.96 14.10
N ILE A 171 1.73 -14.58 13.17
CA ILE A 171 2.11 -13.79 11.99
C ILE A 171 2.79 -12.47 12.36
N PHE A 172 2.49 -11.89 13.53
CA PHE A 172 3.14 -10.67 14.02
C PHE A 172 4.59 -10.89 14.53
N GLN A 173 5.09 -12.12 14.53
CA GLN A 173 6.51 -12.39 14.72
C GLN A 173 7.32 -12.10 13.45
N GLY A 174 6.66 -12.08 12.29
CA GLY A 174 7.27 -11.73 11.02
C GLY A 174 7.22 -10.23 10.71
N ASN A 175 7.64 -9.87 9.50
CA ASN A 175 7.65 -8.50 9.02
C ASN A 175 6.85 -8.30 7.71
N PHE A 176 6.75 -7.05 7.26
CA PHE A 176 6.05 -6.69 6.03
C PHE A 176 6.67 -7.31 4.77
N ASN A 177 7.91 -7.83 4.82
CA ASN A 177 8.57 -8.47 3.68
C ASN A 177 8.27 -9.98 3.55
N GLY A 178 7.51 -10.56 4.49
CA GLY A 178 7.23 -12.00 4.50
C GLY A 178 8.34 -12.85 5.12
N GLU A 179 9.18 -12.24 5.97
CA GLU A 179 10.21 -12.90 6.79
C GLU A 179 9.71 -13.15 8.22
#